data_AF-S4H2Y2-F1
#
_entry.id   AF-S4H2Y2-F1
#
_cell.length_a   1.000
_cell.length_b   1.000
_cell.length_c   1.000
_cell.angle_alpha   90.00
_cell.angle_beta   90.00
_cell.angle_gamma   90.00
#
_symmetry.space_group_name_H-M   'P 1'
#
loop_
_entity.id
_entity.type
_entity.pdbx_description
1 polymer ?
#
loop_
_entity_poly.entity_id
_entity_poly.type
_entity_poly.pdbx_seq_one_letter_code
_entity_poly.pdbx_strand_id
1 'polypeptide(L)'
;MYAVAQYLSKQTDIQVLQVKDYIKNPKPNGYRSLHVIYAVPVFLSSGAHYTPVEVQFRTIAMDYWASLEHALRYKADLPDAKLAEHSKTLLECAQNLQAIEAQMQGIHRDINGAPRVEDAPES
;
A
#
# COMPACT_ATOMS: atom_id res chain seq x y z
N MET A 1 -2.68 5.19 -7.64
CA MET A 1 -3.02 4.43 -6.42
C MET A 1 -3.95 5.21 -5.48
N TYR A 2 -3.55 6.36 -4.91
CA TYR A 2 -4.41 7.14 -3.99
C TYR A 2 -5.80 7.49 -4.57
N ALA A 3 -5.87 7.81 -5.86
CA ALA A 3 -7.13 8.03 -6.55
C ALA A 3 -8.08 6.81 -6.48
N VAL A 4 -7.56 5.59 -6.60
CA VAL A 4 -8.36 4.35 -6.50
C VAL A 4 -8.92 4.18 -5.09
N ALA A 5 -8.09 4.40 -4.07
CA ALA A 5 -8.54 4.38 -2.67
C ALA A 5 -9.61 5.45 -2.43
N GLN A 6 -9.43 6.66 -2.98
CA GLN A 6 -10.42 7.74 -2.87
C GLN A 6 -11.75 7.38 -3.57
N TYR A 7 -11.71 6.78 -4.75
CA TYR A 7 -12.92 6.36 -5.45
C TYR A 7 -13.67 5.27 -4.69
N LEU A 8 -12.96 4.28 -4.14
CA LEU A 8 -13.57 3.25 -3.29
C LEU A 8 -14.20 3.90 -2.04
N SER A 9 -13.46 4.77 -1.35
CA SER A 9 -13.94 5.47 -0.16
C SER A 9 -15.12 6.43 -0.39
N LYS A 10 -15.44 6.78 -1.64
CA LYS A 10 -16.59 7.62 -2.02
C LYS A 10 -17.86 6.81 -2.32
N GLN A 11 -17.77 5.48 -2.37
CA GLN A 11 -18.95 4.64 -2.60
C GLN A 11 -19.93 4.78 -1.43
N THR A 12 -21.22 4.88 -1.73
CA THR A 12 -22.26 5.19 -0.75
C THR A 12 -22.60 4.03 0.17
N ASP A 13 -22.22 2.82 -0.20
CA ASP A 13 -22.54 1.57 0.47
C ASP A 13 -21.43 1.09 1.43
N ILE A 14 -20.25 1.72 1.42
CA ILE A 14 -19.16 1.38 2.34
C ILE A 14 -18.75 2.57 3.21
N GLN A 15 -18.21 2.30 4.39
CA GLN A 15 -17.72 3.33 5.31
C GLN A 15 -16.23 3.12 5.59
N VAL A 16 -15.43 4.18 5.56
CA VAL A 16 -14.04 4.13 6.04
C VAL A 16 -14.03 4.09 7.56
N LEU A 17 -13.45 3.03 8.14
CA LEU A 17 -13.25 2.88 9.59
C LEU A 17 -11.87 3.35 10.03
N GLN A 18 -10.82 3.03 9.25
CA GLN A 18 -9.44 3.39 9.59
C GLN A 18 -8.57 3.51 8.34
N VAL A 19 -7.62 4.44 8.35
CA VAL A 19 -6.58 4.56 7.33
C VAL A 19 -5.21 4.47 7.98
N LYS A 20 -4.32 3.62 7.45
CA LYS A 20 -2.90 3.53 7.85
C LYS A 20 -2.04 3.74 6.59
N ASP A 21 -1.43 4.92 6.50
CA ASP A 21 -0.60 5.28 5.35
C ASP A 21 0.89 4.97 5.61
N TYR A 22 1.29 3.74 5.25
CA TYR A 22 2.70 3.32 5.31
C TYR A 22 3.51 3.73 4.07
N ILE A 23 2.91 4.44 3.11
CA ILE A 23 3.64 5.03 1.98
C ILE A 23 4.26 6.34 2.43
N LYS A 24 3.46 7.18 3.12
CA LYS A 24 3.91 8.42 3.75
C LYS A 24 4.81 8.16 4.96
N ASN A 25 4.42 7.20 5.82
CA ASN A 25 5.17 6.83 7.03
C ASN A 25 5.56 5.34 6.98
N PRO A 26 6.60 4.96 6.22
CA PRO A 26 7.00 3.57 6.08
C PRO A 26 7.41 2.96 7.42
N LYS A 27 7.22 1.65 7.56
CA LYS A 27 7.72 0.92 8.74
C LYS A 27 9.26 0.91 8.74
N PRO A 28 9.90 0.68 9.89
CA PRO A 28 11.36 0.65 10.00
C PRO A 28 12.07 -0.34 9.07
N ASN A 29 11.41 -1.44 8.69
CA ASN A 29 11.94 -2.43 7.75
C ASN A 29 11.84 -2.01 6.27
N GLY A 30 11.25 -0.84 5.96
CA GLY A 30 11.05 -0.36 4.59
C GLY A 30 9.68 -0.70 3.99
N TYR A 31 8.81 -1.39 4.74
CA TYR A 31 7.47 -1.75 4.26
C TYR A 31 6.62 -0.51 3.93
N ARG A 32 6.01 -0.55 2.74
CA ARG A 32 5.12 0.48 2.20
C ARG A 32 3.83 -0.14 1.66
N SER A 33 2.70 0.43 2.06
CA SER A 33 1.35 0.12 1.54
C SER A 33 0.37 1.13 2.15
N LEU A 34 -0.71 1.45 1.45
CA LEU A 34 -1.84 2.16 2.06
C LEU A 34 -2.86 1.12 2.51
N HIS A 35 -3.13 1.05 3.81
CA HIS A 35 -4.17 0.16 4.36
C HIS A 35 -5.40 0.97 4.70
N VAL A 36 -6.55 0.53 4.22
CA VAL A 36 -7.84 1.12 4.57
C VAL A 36 -8.75 0.02 5.08
N ILE A 37 -9.28 0.20 6.27
CA ILE A 37 -10.30 -0.68 6.85
C ILE A 37 -11.66 -0.07 6.53
N TYR A 38 -12.48 -0.81 5.79
CA TYR A 38 -13.84 -0.43 5.42
C TYR A 38 -14.86 -1.25 6.22
N ALA A 39 -16.02 -0.66 6.53
CA ALA A 39 -17.23 -1.42 6.85
C ALA A 39 -18.00 -1.66 5.55
N VAL A 40 -18.15 -2.93 5.16
CA VAL A 40 -18.84 -3.34 3.92
C VAL A 40 -20.09 -4.13 4.28
N PRO A 41 -21.25 -3.84 3.66
CA PRO A 41 -22.50 -4.55 3.94
C PRO A 41 -22.44 -5.96 3.36
N VAL A 42 -22.56 -6.96 4.24
CA VAL A 42 -22.76 -8.36 3.86
C VAL A 42 -24.23 -8.70 4.12
N PHE A 43 -24.96 -9.03 3.06
CA PHE A 43 -26.40 -9.33 3.16
C PHE A 43 -26.62 -10.78 3.56
N LEU A 44 -27.14 -11.00 4.77
CA LEU A 44 -27.55 -12.30 5.31
C LEU A 44 -29.09 -12.39 5.32
N SER A 45 -29.64 -13.55 5.67
CA SER A 45 -31.10 -13.74 5.79
C SER A 45 -31.76 -12.78 6.79
N SER A 46 -31.01 -12.27 7.76
CA SER A 46 -31.44 -11.27 8.75
C SER A 46 -31.28 -9.81 8.30
N GLY A 47 -30.80 -9.55 7.08
CA GLY A 47 -30.52 -8.21 6.57
C GLY A 47 -29.03 -7.90 6.41
N ALA A 48 -28.71 -6.60 6.27
CA ALA A 48 -27.34 -6.12 6.05
C ALA A 48 -26.51 -6.14 7.34
N HIS A 49 -25.34 -6.78 7.29
CA HIS A 49 -24.35 -6.82 8.36
C HIS A 49 -23.06 -6.14 7.91
N TYR A 50 -22.76 -4.99 8.48
CA TYR A 50 -21.54 -4.25 8.16
C TYR A 50 -20.32 -4.93 8.77
N THR A 51 -19.50 -5.51 7.90
CA THR A 51 -18.33 -6.31 8.29
C THR A 51 -17.04 -5.53 7.99
N PRO A 52 -16.07 -5.48 8.92
CA PRO A 52 -14.79 -4.84 8.67
C PRO A 52 -13.96 -5.63 7.63
N VAL A 53 -13.49 -4.94 6.60
CA VAL A 53 -12.62 -5.47 5.54
C VAL A 53 -11.40 -4.59 5.42
N GLU A 54 -10.20 -5.16 5.56
CA GLU A 54 -8.95 -4.45 5.26
C GLU A 54 -8.62 -4.58 3.77
N VAL A 55 -8.47 -3.45 3.09
CA VAL A 55 -7.99 -3.37 1.71
C VAL A 55 -6.62 -2.72 1.71
N GLN A 56 -5.66 -3.36 1.04
CA GLN A 56 -4.28 -2.89 0.94
C GLN A 56 -4.00 -2.45 -0.49
N PHE A 57 -3.69 -1.16 -0.66
CA PHE A 57 -3.29 -0.59 -1.94
C PHE A 57 -1.77 -0.57 -2.03
N ARG A 58 -1.26 -1.09 -3.14
CA ARG A 58 0.17 -1.22 -3.43
C ARG A 58 0.44 -0.97 -4.90
N THR A 59 1.64 -0.49 -5.22
CA THR A 59 2.19 -0.64 -6.56
C THR A 59 2.72 -2.06 -6.75
N ILE A 60 3.06 -2.42 -7.98
CA ILE A 60 3.66 -3.73 -8.29
C ILE A 60 4.99 -3.90 -7.55
N ALA A 61 5.82 -2.85 -7.47
CA ALA A 61 7.10 -2.93 -6.78
C ALA A 61 6.93 -3.11 -5.26
N MET A 62 5.99 -2.40 -4.64
CA MET A 62 5.67 -2.56 -3.23
C MET A 62 5.21 -3.99 -2.92
N ASP A 63 4.38 -4.57 -3.79
CA ASP A 63 3.85 -5.92 -3.58
C ASP A 63 4.92 -7.01 -3.75
N TYR A 64 5.77 -6.86 -4.76
CA TYR A 64 6.93 -7.74 -4.95
C TYR A 64 7.88 -7.69 -3.74
N TRP A 65 8.22 -6.49 -3.29
CA TRP A 65 9.08 -6.30 -2.12
C TRP A 65 8.47 -6.92 -0.85
N ALA A 66 7.20 -6.65 -0.57
CA ALA A 66 6.52 -7.15 0.63
C ALA A 66 6.40 -8.67 0.64
N SER A 67 6.18 -9.28 -0.53
CA SER A 67 6.15 -10.73 -0.69
C SER A 67 7.50 -11.37 -0.37
N LEU A 68 8.59 -10.75 -0.82
CA LEU A 68 9.94 -11.22 -0.56
C LEU A 68 10.34 -11.04 0.91
N GLU A 69 10.03 -9.90 1.53
CA GLU A 69 10.28 -9.66 2.96
C GLU A 69 9.52 -10.67 3.83
N HIS A 70 8.26 -10.94 3.50
CA HIS A 70 7.47 -11.93 4.21
C HIS A 70 8.06 -13.34 4.08
N ALA A 71 8.50 -13.72 2.87
CA ALA A 71 9.17 -15.01 2.65
C ALA A 71 10.47 -15.11 3.45
N LEU A 72 11.29 -14.05 3.45
CA LEU A 72 12.52 -13.99 4.24
C LEU A 72 12.24 -14.12 5.74
N ARG A 73 11.19 -13.47 6.25
CA ARG A 73 10.90 -13.41 7.69
C ARG A 73 10.26 -14.68 8.23
N TYR A 74 9.45 -15.38 7.44
CA TYR A 74 8.63 -16.49 7.94
C TYR A 74 8.88 -17.84 7.27
N LYS A 75 9.54 -17.88 6.11
CA LYS A 75 9.76 -19.12 5.34
C LYS A 75 11.24 -19.48 5.18
N ALA A 76 12.14 -18.55 5.45
CA ALA A 76 13.57 -18.80 5.29
C ALA A 76 14.12 -19.52 6.52
N ASP A 77 14.74 -20.68 6.30
CA ASP A 77 15.59 -21.34 7.29
C ASP A 77 17.04 -20.92 7.01
N LEU A 78 17.39 -19.71 7.45
CA LEU A 78 18.70 -19.11 7.23
C LEU A 78 19.38 -18.81 8.58
N PRO A 79 20.72 -18.90 8.65
CA PRO A 79 21.46 -18.42 9.81
C PRO A 79 21.23 -16.93 10.06
N ASP A 80 21.18 -16.52 11.33
CA ASP A 80 20.89 -15.15 11.77
C ASP A 80 21.73 -14.07 11.06
N ALA A 81 23.01 -14.36 10.81
CA ALA A 81 23.91 -13.44 10.11
C ALA A 81 23.42 -13.12 8.68
N LYS A 82 22.98 -14.14 7.93
CA LYS A 82 22.43 -13.96 6.57
C LYS A 82 21.07 -13.30 6.60
N LEU A 83 20.24 -13.61 7.60
CA LEU A 83 18.95 -12.98 7.78
C LEU A 83 19.10 -11.46 8.01
N ALA A 84 20.05 -11.06 8.84
CA ALA A 84 20.37 -9.66 9.09
C ALA A 84 20.89 -8.94 7.84
N GLU A 85 21.79 -9.59 7.09
CA GLU A 85 22.31 -9.08 5.82
C GLU A 85 21.18 -8.84 4.81
N HIS A 86 20.37 -9.86 4.54
CA HIS A 86 19.26 -9.75 3.60
C HIS A 86 18.19 -8.74 4.03
N SER A 87 17.93 -8.62 5.34
CA SER A 87 17.02 -7.59 5.87
C SER A 87 17.52 -6.19 5.59
N LYS A 88 18.84 -5.95 5.73
CA LYS A 88 19.46 -4.67 5.37
C LYS A 88 19.36 -4.42 3.86
N THR A 89 19.67 -5.41 3.03
CA THR A 89 19.53 -5.32 1.57
C THR A 89 18.09 -5.00 1.17
N LEU A 90 17.10 -5.64 1.78
CA LEU A 90 15.70 -5.36 1.50
C LEU A 90 15.31 -3.93 1.88
N LEU A 91 15.79 -3.40 3.01
CA LEU A 91 15.56 -2.02 3.38
C LEU A 91 16.12 -1.05 2.31
N GLU A 92 17.33 -1.29 1.81
CA GLU A 92 17.94 -0.51 0.72
C GLU A 92 17.14 -0.65 -0.59
N CYS A 93 16.70 -1.86 -0.93
CA CYS A 93 15.83 -2.09 -2.09
C CYS A 93 14.52 -1.32 -1.99
N ALA A 94 13.88 -1.26 -0.82
CA ALA A 94 12.64 -0.50 -0.63
C ALA A 94 12.82 1.00 -0.94
N GLN A 95 13.96 1.57 -0.54
CA GLN A 95 14.30 2.96 -0.81
C GLN A 95 14.55 3.20 -2.30
N ASN A 96 15.31 2.31 -2.94
CA ASN A 96 15.62 2.39 -4.37
C ASN A 96 14.36 2.24 -5.24
N LEU A 97 13.49 1.28 -4.91
CA LEU A 97 12.21 1.07 -5.61
C LEU A 97 11.35 2.32 -5.52
N GLN A 98 11.26 2.97 -4.35
CA GLN A 98 10.51 4.21 -4.21
C GLN A 98 11.05 5.33 -5.13
N ALA A 99 12.38 5.46 -5.24
CA ALA A 99 13.00 6.46 -6.12
C ALA A 99 12.71 6.18 -7.60
N ILE A 100 12.86 4.92 -8.02
CA ILE A 100 12.57 4.47 -9.39
C ILE A 100 11.10 4.69 -9.74
N GLU A 101 10.17 4.33 -8.86
CA GLU A 101 8.75 4.55 -9.07
C GLU A 101 8.39 6.03 -9.15
N ALA A 102 9.01 6.88 -8.32
CA ALA A 102 8.80 8.33 -8.39
C ALA A 102 9.25 8.92 -9.74
N GLN A 103 10.38 8.46 -10.28
CA GLN A 103 10.87 8.86 -11.60
C GLN A 103 9.92 8.42 -12.72
N MET A 104 9.53 7.14 -12.74
CA MET A 104 8.59 6.61 -13.73
C MET A 104 7.22 7.31 -13.66
N GLN A 105 6.74 7.60 -12.45
CA GLN A 105 5.51 8.35 -12.25
C GLN A 105 5.62 9.79 -12.79
N GLY A 106 6.82 10.40 -12.70
CA GLY A 106 7.11 11.69 -13.34
C GLY A 106 6.91 11.64 -14.84
N ILE A 107 7.59 10.70 -15.50
CA ILE A 107 7.48 10.50 -16.96
C ILE A 107 6.03 10.22 -17.36
N HIS A 108 5.32 9.37 -16.61
CA HIS A 108 3.91 9.07 -16.88
C HIS A 108 3.02 10.32 -16.79
N ARG A 109 3.29 11.25 -15.86
CA ARG A 109 2.54 12.51 -15.77
C ARG A 109 2.82 13.41 -16.97
N ASP A 110 4.07 13.51 -17.39
CA ASP A 110 4.47 14.36 -18.52
C ASP A 110 3.81 13.89 -19.84
N ILE A 111 3.69 12.58 -20.04
CA ILE A 111 3.04 11.99 -21.22
C ILE A 111 1.53 12.18 -21.19
N ASN A 112 0.89 12.01 -20.02
CA ASN A 112 -0.57 11.93 -19.91
C ASN A 112 -1.24 13.23 -19.43
N GLY A 113 -0.48 14.31 -19.20
CA GLY A 113 -1.01 15.59 -18.74
C GLY A 113 -1.76 15.53 -17.40
N ALA A 114 -1.45 14.54 -16.55
CA ALA A 114 -2.19 14.31 -15.31
C ALA A 114 -1.88 15.40 -14.26
N PRO A 115 -2.90 16.02 -13.62
CA PRO A 115 -2.71 17.09 -12.65
C PRO A 115 -1.91 16.62 -11.43
N ARG A 116 -1.19 17.55 -10.77
CA ARG A 116 -0.48 17.24 -9.52
C ARG A 116 -1.50 17.02 -8.41
N VAL A 117 -1.22 16.10 -7.48
CA VAL A 117 -2.09 15.86 -6.31
C VAL A 117 -2.23 17.13 -5.43
N GLU A 118 -1.29 18.07 -5.56
CA GLU A 118 -1.32 19.39 -4.91
C GLU A 118 -2.38 20.36 -5.51
N ASP A 119 -2.98 20.04 -6.66
CA ASP A 119 -4.01 20.85 -7.32
C ASP A 119 -5.45 20.36 -7.02
N ALA A 120 -5.63 19.39 -6.11
CA ALA A 120 -6.96 18.97 -5.67
C ALA A 120 -7.49 19.94 -4.61
N PRO A 121 -8.69 20.53 -4.78
CA PRO A 121 -9.25 21.42 -3.76
C PRO A 121 -9.41 20.65 -2.45
N GLU A 122 -8.90 21.22 -1.36
CA GLU A 122 -9.25 20.80 0.00
C GLU A 122 -10.79 20.83 0.09
N SER A 123 -11.37 19.65 0.30
CA SER A 123 -12.81 19.49 0.56
C SER A 123 -13.01 19.30 2.04
#